data_AF-A0A2D5AU18-F1
#
_entry.id   AF-A0A2D5AU18-F1
#
_cell.length_a   1.000
_cell.length_b   1.000
_cell.length_c   1.000
_cell.angle_alpha   90.00
_cell.angle_beta   90.00
_cell.angle_gamma   90.00
#
_symmetry.space_group_name_H-M   'P 1'
#
loop_
_entity.id
_entity.type
_entity.pdbx_description
1 polymer ?
#
loop_
_entity_poly.entity_id
_entity_poly.type
_entity_poly.pdbx_seq_one_letter_code
_entity_poly.pdbx_strand_id
1 'polypeptide(L)'
;MASMPHLSQLQRDYKDKDVTVIAMTRRDPNNSLQQVKQMVEDKGDGMDYTVAFDQESTTYANFMDAAKKRGIPTCFLVDKSSKIAWIGHPANADIPIAKVVEGSWDYEKGPAMMQAINKARMAIYTASAPEPQKALELLVKFKADYPLAARGMDELHFSILARLPAHKVEAAKLGRKLVDEAIAAENPMALNSFAWNLVDPEASLENRFLDLAMLAADKANEFTDEKDGAILDTVARVYFWKGNLKKAIEIQRRAVETAIGPMKPQLRKALEEYEKALGKKRAS
;
A
#
# COMPACT_ATOMS: atom_id res chain seq x y z
N MET A 1 -1.43 9.79 0.58
CA MET A 1 -2.68 9.50 1.32
C MET A 1 -2.71 8.11 1.98
N ALA A 2 -1.59 7.39 2.09
CA ALA A 2 -1.56 6.02 2.65
C ALA A 2 -1.64 5.92 4.19
N SER A 3 -1.80 7.04 4.91
CA SER A 3 -1.84 7.05 6.38
C SER A 3 -3.24 7.23 6.98
N MET A 4 -4.24 7.72 6.24
CA MET A 4 -5.55 8.05 6.83
C MET A 4 -6.28 6.81 7.38
N PRO A 5 -6.40 5.69 6.65
CA PRO A 5 -7.04 4.49 7.21
C PRO A 5 -6.32 3.96 8.46
N HIS A 6 -4.99 4.06 8.47
CA HIS A 6 -4.17 3.68 9.61
C HIS A 6 -4.43 4.58 10.83
N LEU A 7 -4.56 5.90 10.64
CA LEU A 7 -4.90 6.82 11.73
C LEU A 7 -6.31 6.54 12.29
N SER A 8 -7.29 6.25 11.45
CA SER A 8 -8.62 5.82 11.90
C SER A 8 -8.53 4.53 12.72
N GLN A 9 -7.72 3.56 12.26
CA GLN A 9 -7.50 2.31 13.01
C GLN A 9 -6.85 2.58 14.38
N LEU A 10 -5.80 3.41 14.44
CA LEU A 10 -5.18 3.80 15.71
C LEU A 10 -6.18 4.47 16.65
N GLN A 11 -7.03 5.36 16.14
CA GLN A 11 -8.06 6.00 16.96
C GLN A 11 -9.05 4.97 17.52
N ARG A 12 -9.47 3.98 16.72
CA ARG A 12 -10.34 2.89 17.19
C ARG A 12 -9.67 1.98 18.22
N ASP A 13 -8.43 1.57 17.96
CA ASP A 13 -7.67 0.63 18.81
C ASP A 13 -7.36 1.19 20.21
N TYR A 14 -7.27 2.52 20.32
CA TYR A 14 -6.89 3.20 21.55
C TYR A 14 -7.96 4.14 22.11
N LYS A 15 -9.20 4.12 21.58
CA LYS A 15 -10.31 4.97 22.05
C LYS A 15 -10.57 4.85 23.56
N ASP A 16 -10.40 3.65 24.11
CA ASP A 16 -10.62 3.35 25.53
C ASP A 16 -9.31 3.33 26.35
N LYS A 17 -8.22 3.87 25.78
CA LYS A 17 -6.86 3.85 26.35
C LYS A 17 -6.25 5.25 26.51
N ASP A 18 -7.09 6.27 26.62
CA ASP A 18 -6.71 7.68 26.75
C ASP A 18 -5.79 8.19 25.62
N VAL A 19 -6.00 7.72 24.39
CA VAL A 19 -5.29 8.23 23.21
C VAL A 19 -6.27 8.93 22.28
N THR A 20 -5.91 10.13 21.85
CA THR A 20 -6.64 10.90 20.83
C THR A 20 -5.71 11.18 19.66
N VAL A 21 -6.16 10.79 18.47
CA VAL A 21 -5.49 11.08 17.20
C VAL A 21 -6.06 12.38 16.64
N ILE A 22 -5.19 13.37 16.44
CA ILE A 22 -5.55 14.66 15.85
C ILE A 22 -4.70 14.86 14.60
N ALA A 23 -5.34 14.91 13.43
CA ALA A 23 -4.70 15.32 12.21
C ALA A 23 -4.71 16.85 12.13
N MET A 24 -3.55 17.46 12.33
CA MET A 24 -3.37 18.91 12.22
C MET A 24 -2.99 19.28 10.78
N THR A 25 -3.76 20.16 10.17
CA THR A 25 -3.43 20.80 8.88
C THR A 25 -3.45 22.32 9.02
N ARG A 26 -2.94 23.05 8.03
CA ARG A 26 -2.86 24.52 8.07
C ARG A 26 -3.20 25.13 6.73
N ARG A 27 -3.48 26.43 6.70
CA ARG A 27 -3.64 27.17 5.45
C ARG A 27 -2.34 27.14 4.63
N ASP A 28 -2.45 26.76 3.36
CA ASP A 28 -1.41 26.94 2.34
C ASP A 28 -2.05 27.19 0.95
N PRO A 29 -1.28 27.54 -0.10
CA PRO A 29 -1.84 27.86 -1.42
C PRO A 29 -2.73 26.77 -2.04
N ASN A 30 -2.55 25.51 -1.64
CA ASN A 30 -3.30 24.35 -2.13
C ASN A 30 -4.23 23.75 -1.05
N ASN A 31 -4.33 24.36 0.13
CA ASN A 31 -5.11 23.85 1.25
C ASN A 31 -5.85 24.96 2.00
N SER A 32 -7.17 25.02 1.80
CA SER A 32 -8.09 25.93 2.48
C SER A 32 -9.00 25.19 3.47
N LEU A 33 -9.55 25.92 4.44
CA LEU A 33 -10.52 25.36 5.38
C LEU A 33 -11.73 24.74 4.67
N GLN A 34 -12.19 25.34 3.56
CA GLN A 34 -13.30 24.80 2.79
C GLN A 34 -12.95 23.45 2.14
N GLN A 35 -11.77 23.32 1.54
CA GLN A 35 -11.29 22.05 0.98
C GLN A 35 -11.14 20.97 2.06
N VAL A 36 -10.66 21.35 3.25
CA VAL A 36 -10.54 20.42 4.38
C VAL A 36 -11.91 19.95 4.87
N LYS A 37 -12.88 20.87 5.01
CA LYS A 37 -14.26 20.52 5.38
C LYS A 37 -14.89 19.58 4.35
N GLN A 38 -14.78 19.91 3.06
CA GLN A 38 -15.28 19.06 1.99
C GLN A 38 -14.62 17.67 2.03
N MET A 39 -13.30 17.61 2.24
CA MET A 39 -12.59 16.32 2.34
C MET A 39 -13.07 15.48 3.53
N VAL A 40 -13.35 16.10 4.69
CA VAL A 40 -13.91 15.38 5.85
C VAL A 40 -15.33 14.88 5.55
N GLU A 41 -16.17 15.71 4.93
CA GLU A 41 -17.53 15.34 4.52
C GLU A 41 -17.52 14.19 3.50
N ASP A 42 -16.68 14.29 2.47
CA ASP A 42 -16.53 13.26 1.42
C ASP A 42 -16.04 11.92 1.96
N LYS A 43 -15.25 11.95 3.05
CA LYS A 43 -14.72 10.75 3.69
C LYS A 43 -15.69 10.13 4.69
N GLY A 44 -16.62 10.91 5.24
CA GLY A 44 -17.66 10.46 6.17
C GLY A 44 -17.11 9.54 7.26
N ASP A 45 -17.79 8.42 7.47
CA ASP A 45 -17.46 7.40 8.49
C ASP A 45 -16.10 6.70 8.26
N GLY A 46 -15.40 6.98 7.16
CA GLY A 46 -14.04 6.49 6.93
C GLY A 46 -12.95 7.22 7.73
N MET A 47 -13.28 8.38 8.32
CA MET A 47 -12.32 9.24 9.04
C MET A 47 -12.68 9.37 10.52
N ASP A 48 -12.26 8.39 11.33
CA ASP A 48 -12.62 8.29 12.75
C ASP A 48 -11.80 9.18 13.69
N TYR A 49 -10.86 9.98 13.17
CA TYR A 49 -9.99 10.85 13.96
C TYR A 49 -10.34 12.33 13.78
N THR A 50 -10.01 13.14 14.77
CA THR A 50 -10.28 14.59 14.71
C THR A 50 -9.37 15.28 13.70
N VAL A 51 -9.94 16.12 12.84
CA VAL A 51 -9.19 17.01 11.95
C VAL A 51 -9.23 18.43 12.49
N ALA A 52 -8.06 19.01 12.74
CA ALA A 52 -7.90 20.36 13.21
C ALA A 52 -7.23 21.24 12.14
N PHE A 53 -7.64 22.51 12.05
CA PHE A 53 -7.13 23.47 11.07
C PHE A 53 -6.46 24.64 11.79
N ASP A 54 -5.14 24.71 11.70
CA ASP A 54 -4.29 25.77 12.24
C ASP A 54 -4.35 27.00 11.33
N GLN A 55 -5.29 27.91 11.61
CA GLN A 55 -5.55 29.10 10.78
C GLN A 55 -4.34 30.03 10.72
N GLU A 56 -3.68 30.24 11.87
CA GLU A 56 -2.56 31.19 12.03
C GLU A 56 -1.18 30.52 11.96
N SER A 57 -1.11 29.22 11.60
CA SER A 57 0.14 28.43 11.61
C SER A 57 0.90 28.42 12.95
N THR A 58 0.22 28.71 14.06
CA THR A 58 0.86 28.78 15.39
C THR A 58 1.23 27.40 15.91
N THR A 59 0.37 26.40 15.69
CA THR A 59 0.67 25.01 16.06
C THR A 59 1.82 24.49 15.21
N TYR A 60 1.82 24.81 13.91
CA TYR A 60 2.91 24.44 13.01
C TYR A 60 4.25 25.01 13.49
N ALA A 61 4.30 26.30 13.87
CA ALA A 61 5.52 26.92 14.39
C ALA A 61 6.00 26.24 15.70
N ASN A 62 5.09 26.01 16.63
CA ASN A 62 5.41 25.44 17.95
C ASN A 62 5.83 23.97 17.92
N PHE A 63 5.42 23.21 16.89
CA PHE A 63 5.77 21.79 16.75
C PHE A 63 6.80 21.56 15.64
N MET A 64 6.45 21.88 14.39
CA MET A 64 7.28 21.58 13.23
C MET A 64 8.53 22.45 13.19
N ASP A 65 8.41 23.78 13.29
CA ASP A 65 9.56 24.67 13.23
C ASP A 65 10.47 24.50 14.46
N ALA A 66 9.88 24.44 15.66
CA ALA A 66 10.61 24.20 16.90
C ALA A 66 11.42 22.88 16.87
N ALA A 67 10.84 21.80 16.33
CA ALA A 67 11.52 20.52 16.16
C ALA A 67 12.40 20.43 14.89
N LYS A 68 12.55 21.55 14.15
CA LYS A 68 13.29 21.63 12.87
C LYS A 68 12.82 20.59 11.85
N LYS A 69 11.54 20.26 11.85
CA LYS A 69 10.90 19.37 10.87
C LYS A 69 10.38 20.17 9.68
N ARG A 70 10.58 19.60 8.49
CA ARG A 70 10.20 20.20 7.20
C ARG A 70 9.34 19.28 6.33
N GLY A 71 9.39 17.97 6.59
CA GLY A 71 8.65 16.97 5.82
C GLY A 71 7.27 16.70 6.41
N ILE A 72 6.27 16.60 5.54
CA ILE A 72 4.95 16.05 5.87
C ILE A 72 4.80 14.68 5.18
N PRO A 73 4.12 13.70 5.81
CA PRO A 73 3.54 13.78 7.14
C PRO A 73 4.59 13.61 8.26
N THR A 74 4.38 14.32 9.37
CA THR A 74 5.12 14.16 10.64
C THR A 74 4.11 14.02 11.78
N CYS A 75 4.37 13.10 12.69
CA CYS A 75 3.58 12.79 13.86
C CYS A 75 4.38 13.12 15.12
N PHE A 76 3.72 13.73 16.09
CA PHE A 76 4.23 13.98 17.43
C PHE A 76 3.37 13.16 18.39
N LEU A 77 4.01 12.30 19.18
CA LEU A 77 3.35 11.61 20.28
C LEU A 77 3.62 12.38 21.57
N VAL A 78 2.56 12.91 22.17
CA VAL A 78 2.61 13.65 23.44
C VAL A 78 2.05 12.74 24.52
N ASP A 79 2.78 12.56 25.62
CA ASP A 79 2.35 11.73 26.74
C ASP A 79 1.43 12.48 27.72
N LYS A 80 0.91 11.77 28.73
CA LYS A 80 0.03 12.36 29.75
C LYS A 80 0.71 13.44 30.61
N SER A 81 2.04 13.54 30.58
CA SER A 81 2.84 14.56 31.27
C SER A 81 3.18 15.74 30.36
N SER A 82 2.55 15.85 29.18
CA SER A 82 2.82 16.88 28.17
C SER A 82 4.26 16.86 27.64
N LYS A 83 4.94 15.72 27.70
CA LYS A 83 6.25 15.52 27.09
C LYS A 83 6.09 14.91 25.70
N ILE A 84 6.91 15.35 24.76
CA ILE A 84 7.01 14.71 23.45
C ILE A 84 7.77 13.40 23.62
N ALA A 85 7.05 12.28 23.60
CA ALA A 85 7.62 10.94 23.67
C ALA A 85 8.34 10.58 22.37
N TRP A 86 7.79 10.97 21.22
CA TRP A 86 8.33 10.58 19.92
C TRP A 86 7.94 11.55 18.81
N ILE A 87 8.83 11.70 17.82
CA ILE A 87 8.59 12.47 16.59
C ILE A 87 9.00 11.60 15.39
N GLY A 88 8.09 11.35 14.45
CA GLY A 88 8.39 10.53 13.27
C GLY A 88 7.26 10.45 12.25
N HIS A 89 7.36 9.52 11.30
CA HIS A 89 6.31 9.33 10.29
C HIS A 89 5.13 8.54 10.88
N PRO A 90 3.86 8.96 10.69
CA PRO A 90 2.70 8.34 11.36
C PRO A 90 2.56 6.83 11.14
N ALA A 91 2.98 6.29 10.00
CA ALA A 91 3.00 4.83 9.74
C ALA A 91 3.94 4.02 10.67
N ASN A 92 4.67 4.68 11.57
CA ASN A 92 5.55 4.06 12.56
C ASN A 92 5.09 4.35 14.00
N ALA A 93 3.89 4.86 14.19
CA ALA A 93 3.40 5.31 15.50
C ALA A 93 2.95 4.15 16.40
N ASP A 94 2.68 2.95 15.85
CA ASP A 94 2.16 1.80 16.59
C ASP A 94 3.00 1.45 17.83
N ILE A 95 4.33 1.34 17.66
CA ILE A 95 5.23 0.94 18.75
C ILE A 95 5.35 2.05 19.81
N PRO A 96 5.62 3.33 19.44
CA PRO A 96 5.62 4.42 20.40
C PRO A 96 4.31 4.54 21.18
N ILE A 97 3.15 4.48 20.50
CA ILE A 97 1.84 4.58 21.16
C ILE A 97 1.66 3.43 22.14
N ALA A 98 1.89 2.18 21.71
CA ALA A 98 1.76 1.01 22.58
C ALA A 98 2.62 1.15 23.85
N LYS A 99 3.90 1.52 23.69
CA LYS A 99 4.83 1.67 24.80
C LYS A 99 4.48 2.82 25.74
N VAL A 100 4.01 3.95 25.22
CA VAL A 100 3.56 5.08 26.06
C VAL A 100 2.32 4.69 26.86
N VAL A 101 1.35 4.01 26.23
CA VAL A 101 0.13 3.54 26.90
C VAL A 101 0.44 2.49 27.97
N GLU A 102 1.40 1.60 27.73
CA GLU A 102 1.89 0.62 28.70
C GLU A 102 2.77 1.23 29.81
N GLY A 103 3.16 2.51 29.70
CA GLY A 103 4.12 3.14 30.60
C GLY A 103 5.55 2.61 30.48
N SER A 104 5.87 1.93 29.36
CA SER A 104 7.16 1.29 29.09
C SER A 104 8.05 2.08 28.11
N TRP A 105 7.65 3.30 27.73
CA TRP A 105 8.43 4.16 26.85
C TRP A 105 9.66 4.72 27.56
N ASP A 106 10.84 4.47 26.97
CA ASP A 106 12.12 5.03 27.42
C ASP A 106 12.46 6.24 26.54
N TYR A 107 12.58 7.42 27.14
CA TYR A 107 12.83 8.68 26.43
C TYR A 107 14.22 8.77 25.80
N GLU A 108 15.20 8.05 26.35
CA GLU A 108 16.57 8.03 25.84
C GLU A 108 16.74 6.93 24.78
N LYS A 109 16.23 5.73 25.06
CA LYS A 109 16.43 4.55 24.21
C LYS A 109 15.34 4.36 23.16
N GLY A 110 14.14 4.87 23.37
CA GLY A 110 13.01 4.76 22.44
C GLY A 110 13.31 5.34 21.05
N PRO A 111 13.84 6.57 20.94
CA PRO A 111 14.26 7.13 19.65
C PRO A 111 15.32 6.27 18.93
N ALA A 112 16.33 5.77 19.66
CA ALA A 112 17.36 4.90 19.10
C ALA A 112 16.79 3.55 18.63
N MET A 113 15.85 2.97 19.38
CA MET A 113 15.10 1.77 18.97
C MET A 113 14.35 2.01 17.66
N MET A 114 13.61 3.12 17.55
CA MET A 114 12.86 3.44 16.34
C MET A 114 13.78 3.69 15.13
N GLN A 115 14.95 4.29 15.33
CA GLN A 115 15.96 4.42 14.27
C GLN A 115 16.50 3.05 13.83
N ALA A 116 16.76 2.14 14.76
CA ALA A 116 17.21 0.79 14.45
C ALA A 116 16.16 0.01 13.65
N ILE A 117 14.88 0.09 14.05
CA ILE A 117 13.75 -0.51 13.33
C ILE A 117 13.68 0.04 11.90
N ASN A 118 13.75 1.36 11.73
CA ASN A 118 13.70 1.97 10.40
C ASN A 118 14.90 1.56 9.53
N LYS A 119 16.10 1.48 10.12
CA LYS A 119 17.30 1.02 9.41
C LYS A 119 17.18 -0.45 8.97
N ALA A 120 16.68 -1.31 9.85
CA ALA A 120 16.43 -2.71 9.54
C ALA A 120 15.39 -2.85 8.41
N ARG A 121 14.30 -2.10 8.49
CA ARG A 121 13.28 -2.07 7.44
C ARG A 121 13.85 -1.59 6.11
N MET A 122 14.64 -0.52 6.12
CA MET A 122 15.30 0.01 4.92
C MET A 122 16.21 -1.05 4.28
N ALA A 123 16.98 -1.79 5.08
CA ALA A 123 17.84 -2.86 4.57
C ALA A 123 17.05 -3.95 3.84
N ILE A 124 15.83 -4.30 4.31
CA ILE A 124 14.93 -5.23 3.61
C ILE A 124 14.54 -4.66 2.25
N TYR A 125 14.06 -3.40 2.20
CA TYR A 125 13.66 -2.78 0.93
C TYR A 125 14.82 -2.65 -0.05
N THR A 126 16.00 -2.24 0.42
CA THR A 126 17.21 -2.14 -0.39
C THR A 126 17.63 -3.50 -0.96
N ALA A 127 17.55 -4.56 -0.16
CA ALA A 127 17.87 -5.92 -0.62
C ALA A 127 16.77 -6.52 -1.50
N SER A 128 15.51 -6.07 -1.38
CA SER A 128 14.35 -6.74 -1.96
C SER A 128 14.51 -6.99 -3.45
N ALA A 129 14.88 -6.00 -4.26
CA ALA A 129 15.08 -6.14 -5.69
C ALA A 129 16.37 -6.91 -6.06
N PRO A 130 17.58 -6.47 -5.64
CA PRO A 130 18.84 -7.06 -6.11
C PRO A 130 19.21 -8.39 -5.43
N GLU A 131 18.75 -8.64 -4.20
CA GLU A 131 19.17 -9.76 -3.37
C GLU A 131 17.95 -10.40 -2.66
N PRO A 132 16.97 -10.99 -3.39
CA PRO A 132 15.70 -11.44 -2.81
C PRO A 132 15.87 -12.46 -1.68
N GLN A 133 16.87 -13.34 -1.74
CA GLN A 133 17.17 -14.31 -0.68
C GLN A 133 17.58 -13.62 0.63
N LYS A 134 18.49 -12.64 0.55
CA LYS A 134 18.92 -11.84 1.70
C LYS A 134 17.77 -10.98 2.24
N ALA A 135 16.94 -10.44 1.36
CA ALA A 135 15.75 -9.69 1.76
C ALA A 135 14.77 -10.57 2.55
N LEU A 136 14.60 -11.84 2.14
CA LEU A 136 13.77 -12.80 2.87
C LEU A 136 14.32 -13.07 4.27
N GLU A 137 15.63 -13.33 4.39
CA GLU A 137 16.29 -13.55 5.68
C GLU A 137 16.14 -12.34 6.62
N LEU A 138 16.37 -11.13 6.09
CA LEU A 138 16.17 -9.89 6.85
C LEU A 138 14.72 -9.69 7.26
N LEU A 139 13.76 -10.01 6.39
CA LEU A 139 12.34 -9.87 6.67
C LEU A 139 11.84 -10.87 7.72
N VAL A 140 12.27 -12.13 7.64
CA VAL A 140 11.95 -13.16 8.65
C VAL A 140 12.47 -12.72 10.01
N LYS A 141 13.73 -12.27 10.10
CA LYS A 141 14.30 -11.74 11.33
C LYS A 141 13.52 -10.53 11.83
N PHE A 142 13.21 -9.58 10.95
CA PHE A 142 12.48 -8.37 11.32
C PHE A 142 11.07 -8.66 11.84
N LYS A 143 10.36 -9.63 11.23
CA LYS A 143 9.04 -10.09 11.70
C LYS A 143 9.11 -10.71 13.10
N ALA A 144 10.18 -11.45 13.41
CA ALA A 144 10.40 -12.03 14.73
C ALA A 144 10.77 -10.97 15.78
N ASP A 145 11.69 -10.05 15.44
CA ASP A 145 12.19 -9.03 16.37
C ASP A 145 11.16 -7.91 16.60
N TYR A 146 10.36 -7.56 15.59
CA TYR A 146 9.46 -6.40 15.61
C TYR A 146 8.07 -6.70 14.99
N PRO A 147 7.27 -7.61 15.58
CA PRO A 147 6.00 -8.05 14.99
C PRO A 147 5.00 -6.90 14.72
N LEU A 148 4.94 -5.89 15.60
CA LEU A 148 4.11 -4.70 15.37
C LEU A 148 4.61 -3.87 14.18
N ALA A 149 5.92 -3.65 14.06
CA ALA A 149 6.50 -2.88 12.97
C ALA A 149 6.46 -3.62 11.61
N ALA A 150 6.24 -4.93 11.64
CA ALA A 150 6.13 -5.77 10.45
C ALA A 150 4.69 -5.94 9.94
N ARG A 151 3.70 -5.36 10.63
CA ARG A 151 2.32 -5.26 10.13
C ARG A 151 2.31 -4.55 8.77
N GLY A 152 1.53 -5.08 7.83
CA GLY A 152 1.45 -4.55 6.46
C GLY A 152 2.63 -4.92 5.55
N MET A 153 3.58 -5.74 6.00
CA MET A 153 4.70 -6.19 5.13
C MET A 153 4.40 -7.51 4.39
N ASP A 154 3.15 -7.99 4.40
CA ASP A 154 2.79 -9.27 3.76
C ASP A 154 2.86 -9.20 2.23
N GLU A 155 2.51 -8.06 1.62
CA GLU A 155 2.69 -7.87 0.17
C GLU A 155 4.17 -7.87 -0.25
N LEU A 156 5.04 -7.22 0.54
CA LEU A 156 6.48 -7.28 0.33
C LEU A 156 7.02 -8.69 0.54
N HIS A 157 6.52 -9.39 1.55
CA HIS A 157 6.90 -10.78 1.80
C HIS A 157 6.54 -11.66 0.60
N PHE A 158 5.31 -11.52 0.09
CA PHE A 158 4.87 -12.22 -1.11
C PHE A 158 5.76 -11.89 -2.33
N SER A 159 6.04 -10.61 -2.59
CA SER A 159 6.84 -10.21 -3.75
C SER A 159 8.28 -10.70 -3.71
N ILE A 160 8.85 -10.87 -2.51
CA ILE A 160 10.15 -11.51 -2.32
C ILE A 160 10.05 -13.02 -2.60
N LEU A 161 9.10 -13.73 -1.97
CA LEU A 161 8.93 -15.17 -2.15
C LEU A 161 8.61 -15.54 -3.61
N ALA A 162 7.81 -14.72 -4.30
CA ALA A 162 7.42 -14.94 -5.69
C ALA A 162 8.61 -14.94 -6.67
N ARG A 163 9.73 -14.32 -6.29
CA ARG A 163 10.98 -14.27 -7.08
C ARG A 163 11.99 -15.36 -6.70
N LEU A 164 11.65 -16.21 -5.72
CA LEU A 164 12.50 -17.30 -5.26
C LEU A 164 11.84 -18.65 -5.62
N PRO A 165 12.33 -19.39 -6.62
CA PRO A 165 11.71 -20.65 -7.06
C PRO A 165 11.50 -21.67 -5.93
N ALA A 166 12.45 -21.74 -4.98
CA ALA A 166 12.37 -22.61 -3.81
C ALA A 166 11.18 -22.30 -2.88
N HIS A 167 10.64 -21.08 -2.93
CA HIS A 167 9.55 -20.60 -2.07
C HIS A 167 8.20 -20.52 -2.79
N LYS A 168 8.06 -21.11 -3.98
CA LYS A 168 6.83 -21.04 -4.79
C LYS A 168 5.56 -21.46 -4.02
N VAL A 169 5.62 -22.50 -3.20
CA VAL A 169 4.44 -22.98 -2.43
C VAL A 169 4.06 -21.98 -1.34
N GLU A 170 5.06 -21.43 -0.65
CA GLU A 170 4.86 -20.41 0.39
C GLU A 170 4.30 -19.12 -0.22
N ALA A 171 4.87 -18.67 -1.34
CA ALA A 171 4.37 -17.54 -2.12
C ALA A 171 2.89 -17.75 -2.51
N ALA A 172 2.54 -18.92 -3.05
CA ALA A 172 1.16 -19.21 -3.44
C ALA A 172 0.19 -19.15 -2.25
N LYS A 173 0.58 -19.68 -1.09
CA LYS A 173 -0.25 -19.64 0.13
C LYS A 173 -0.44 -18.21 0.64
N LEU A 174 0.64 -17.43 0.72
CA LEU A 174 0.57 -16.05 1.17
C LEU A 174 -0.18 -15.16 0.18
N GLY A 175 0.05 -15.33 -1.12
CA GLY A 175 -0.67 -14.64 -2.16
C GLY A 175 -2.17 -14.94 -2.11
N ARG A 176 -2.56 -16.21 -1.86
CA ARG A 176 -3.96 -16.57 -1.65
C ARG A 176 -4.59 -15.84 -0.47
N LYS A 177 -3.89 -15.80 0.67
CA LYS A 177 -4.33 -15.04 1.85
C LYS A 177 -4.57 -13.56 1.50
N LEU A 178 -3.62 -12.91 0.81
CA LEU A 178 -3.73 -11.50 0.42
C LEU A 178 -4.94 -11.25 -0.51
N VAL A 179 -5.17 -12.15 -1.47
CA VAL A 179 -6.33 -12.08 -2.37
C VAL A 179 -7.64 -12.26 -1.59
N ASP A 180 -7.72 -13.24 -0.70
CA ASP A 180 -8.91 -13.48 0.12
C ASP A 180 -9.22 -12.27 1.05
N GLU A 181 -8.19 -11.65 1.64
CA GLU A 181 -8.33 -10.42 2.44
C GLU A 181 -8.84 -9.24 1.61
N ALA A 182 -8.31 -9.05 0.39
CA ALA A 182 -8.76 -7.99 -0.51
C ALA A 182 -10.18 -8.22 -1.06
N ILE A 183 -10.59 -9.48 -1.24
CA ILE A 183 -11.97 -9.85 -1.55
C ILE A 183 -12.88 -9.51 -0.38
N ALA A 184 -12.52 -9.90 0.84
CA ALA A 184 -13.32 -9.62 2.04
C ALA A 184 -13.47 -8.12 2.31
N ALA A 185 -12.49 -7.31 1.89
CA ALA A 185 -12.52 -5.86 1.96
C ALA A 185 -13.21 -5.19 0.76
N GLU A 186 -13.74 -5.96 -0.21
CA GLU A 186 -14.32 -5.47 -1.46
C GLU A 186 -13.46 -4.40 -2.15
N ASN A 187 -12.14 -4.63 -2.20
CA ASN A 187 -11.18 -3.65 -2.69
C ASN A 187 -10.67 -4.02 -4.10
N PRO A 188 -11.35 -3.58 -5.18
CA PRO A 188 -10.97 -3.92 -6.54
C PRO A 188 -9.58 -3.40 -6.92
N MET A 189 -9.15 -2.26 -6.34
CA MET A 189 -7.84 -1.69 -6.63
C MET A 189 -6.71 -2.52 -6.02
N ALA A 190 -6.88 -3.02 -4.79
CA ALA A 190 -5.90 -3.93 -4.17
C ALA A 190 -5.77 -5.23 -4.97
N LEU A 191 -6.91 -5.81 -5.38
CA LEU A 191 -6.94 -7.01 -6.22
C LEU A 191 -6.27 -6.78 -7.58
N ASN A 192 -6.56 -5.65 -8.23
CA ASN A 192 -5.95 -5.28 -9.50
C ASN A 192 -4.43 -5.07 -9.37
N SER A 193 -3.97 -4.32 -8.36
CA SER A 193 -2.54 -4.12 -8.11
C SER A 193 -1.81 -5.44 -7.83
N PHE A 194 -2.43 -6.33 -7.05
CA PHE A 194 -1.87 -7.66 -6.80
C PHE A 194 -1.74 -8.48 -8.09
N ALA A 195 -2.79 -8.52 -8.92
CA ALA A 195 -2.78 -9.23 -10.19
C ALA A 195 -1.77 -8.63 -11.18
N TRP A 196 -1.75 -7.30 -11.35
CA TRP A 196 -0.85 -6.60 -12.26
C TRP A 196 0.61 -6.92 -11.94
N ASN A 197 1.02 -6.87 -10.67
CA ASN A 197 2.40 -7.18 -10.26
C ASN A 197 2.88 -8.58 -10.69
N LEU A 198 1.95 -9.51 -10.91
CA LEU A 198 2.26 -10.87 -11.38
C LEU A 198 2.36 -10.98 -12.90
N VAL A 199 1.60 -10.15 -13.63
CA VAL A 199 1.47 -10.22 -15.09
C VAL A 199 2.11 -9.06 -15.83
N ASP A 200 2.72 -8.12 -15.11
CA ASP A 200 3.50 -7.04 -15.67
C ASP A 200 4.61 -7.61 -16.58
N PRO A 201 4.66 -7.22 -17.87
CA PRO A 201 5.72 -7.63 -18.78
C PRO A 201 7.14 -7.27 -18.30
N GLU A 202 7.28 -6.20 -17.52
CA GLU A 202 8.57 -5.74 -16.99
C GLU A 202 8.99 -6.46 -15.71
N ALA A 203 8.09 -7.24 -15.09
CA ALA A 203 8.40 -8.00 -13.90
C ALA A 203 9.35 -9.17 -14.20
N SER A 204 10.47 -9.22 -13.48
CA SER A 204 11.39 -10.36 -13.46
C SER A 204 10.83 -11.47 -12.57
N LEU A 205 9.79 -12.15 -13.07
CA LEU A 205 9.13 -13.28 -12.42
C LEU A 205 9.18 -14.51 -13.31
N GLU A 206 9.93 -15.53 -12.88
CA GLU A 206 9.94 -16.84 -13.54
C GLU A 206 8.59 -17.55 -13.40
N ASN A 207 7.89 -17.34 -12.28
CA ASN A 207 6.58 -17.90 -12.02
C ASN A 207 5.55 -16.79 -11.75
N ARG A 208 4.64 -16.57 -12.71
CA ARG A 208 3.64 -15.51 -12.68
C ARG A 208 2.37 -15.87 -11.89
N PHE A 209 2.28 -17.06 -11.30
CA PHE A 209 1.12 -17.50 -10.51
C PHE A 209 -0.23 -17.22 -11.22
N LEU A 210 -0.33 -17.60 -12.50
CA LEU A 210 -1.40 -17.12 -13.39
C LEU A 210 -2.82 -17.43 -12.90
N ASP A 211 -3.04 -18.52 -12.16
CA ASP A 211 -4.36 -18.83 -11.59
C ASP A 211 -4.71 -17.91 -10.41
N LEU A 212 -3.72 -17.51 -9.63
CA LEU A 212 -3.91 -16.54 -8.55
C LEU A 212 -4.10 -15.12 -9.11
N ALA A 213 -3.32 -14.75 -10.14
CA ALA A 213 -3.50 -13.49 -10.85
C ALA A 213 -4.90 -13.42 -11.49
N MET A 214 -5.38 -14.54 -12.07
CA MET A 214 -6.72 -14.64 -12.64
C MET A 214 -7.80 -14.45 -11.57
N LEU A 215 -7.69 -15.15 -10.44
CA LEU A 215 -8.65 -15.03 -9.33
C LEU A 215 -8.77 -13.57 -8.86
N ALA A 216 -7.64 -12.88 -8.69
CA ALA A 216 -7.62 -11.49 -8.25
C ALA A 216 -8.19 -10.55 -9.33
N ALA A 217 -7.76 -10.69 -10.59
CA ALA A 217 -8.22 -9.85 -11.69
C ALA A 217 -9.72 -10.02 -11.97
N ASP A 218 -10.23 -11.25 -11.97
CA ASP A 218 -11.66 -11.54 -12.18
C ASP A 218 -12.52 -10.95 -11.07
N LYS A 219 -12.09 -11.09 -9.80
CA LYS A 219 -12.82 -10.50 -8.67
C LYS A 219 -12.80 -8.97 -8.68
N ALA A 220 -11.67 -8.37 -9.06
CA ALA A 220 -11.60 -6.93 -9.27
C ALA A 220 -12.56 -6.46 -10.38
N ASN A 221 -12.65 -7.23 -11.47
CA ASN A 221 -13.51 -6.92 -12.61
C ASN A 221 -14.99 -7.06 -12.22
N GLU A 222 -15.35 -8.08 -11.45
CA GLU A 222 -16.68 -8.29 -10.89
C GLU A 222 -17.12 -7.10 -10.00
N PHE A 223 -16.28 -6.67 -9.06
CA PHE A 223 -16.57 -5.54 -8.17
C PHE A 223 -16.70 -4.19 -8.86
N THR A 224 -16.25 -4.08 -10.11
CA THR A 224 -16.36 -2.86 -10.91
C THR A 224 -17.39 -2.98 -12.02
N ASP A 225 -18.24 -4.02 -12.01
CA ASP A 225 -19.19 -4.35 -13.07
C ASP A 225 -18.55 -4.41 -14.47
N GLU A 226 -17.26 -4.74 -14.54
CA GLU A 226 -16.46 -4.75 -15.77
C GLU A 226 -16.36 -3.38 -16.47
N LYS A 227 -16.42 -2.28 -15.70
CA LYS A 227 -16.39 -0.90 -16.19
C LYS A 227 -15.07 -0.17 -15.94
N ASP A 228 -14.07 -0.83 -15.34
CA ASP A 228 -12.76 -0.24 -15.13
C ASP A 228 -11.76 -0.69 -16.22
N GLY A 229 -11.30 0.27 -17.02
CA GLY A 229 -10.37 0.00 -18.12
C GLY A 229 -9.01 -0.53 -17.68
N ALA A 230 -8.54 -0.17 -16.47
CA ALA A 230 -7.27 -0.68 -15.94
C ALA A 230 -7.40 -2.13 -15.47
N ILE A 231 -8.53 -2.48 -14.88
CA ILE A 231 -8.80 -3.86 -14.47
C ILE A 231 -8.98 -4.76 -15.69
N LEU A 232 -9.70 -4.29 -16.72
CA LEU A 232 -9.85 -5.02 -17.98
C LEU A 232 -8.49 -5.29 -18.64
N ASP A 233 -7.57 -4.32 -18.64
CA ASP A 233 -6.20 -4.52 -19.16
C ASP A 233 -5.47 -5.62 -18.40
N THR A 234 -5.55 -5.62 -17.06
CA THR A 234 -4.97 -6.69 -16.24
C THR A 234 -5.57 -8.05 -16.59
N VAL A 235 -6.91 -8.18 -16.65
CA VAL A 235 -7.60 -9.43 -17.04
C VAL A 235 -7.11 -9.91 -18.42
N ALA A 236 -7.04 -9.01 -19.40
CA ALA A 236 -6.54 -9.32 -20.73
C ALA A 236 -5.09 -9.80 -20.70
N ARG A 237 -4.24 -9.17 -19.89
CA ARG A 237 -2.84 -9.55 -19.70
C ARG A 237 -2.72 -10.94 -19.06
N VAL A 238 -3.57 -11.29 -18.08
CA VAL A 238 -3.60 -12.66 -17.54
C VAL A 238 -3.92 -13.68 -18.64
N TYR A 239 -4.96 -13.42 -19.45
CA TYR A 239 -5.32 -14.30 -20.57
C TYR A 239 -4.21 -14.44 -21.61
N PHE A 240 -3.49 -13.35 -21.88
CA PHE A 240 -2.35 -13.35 -22.79
C PHE A 240 -1.25 -14.31 -22.29
N TRP A 241 -0.85 -14.20 -21.01
CA TRP A 241 0.14 -15.11 -20.42
C TRP A 241 -0.34 -16.56 -20.33
N LYS A 242 -1.65 -16.80 -20.16
CA LYS A 242 -2.26 -18.14 -20.24
C LYS A 242 -2.34 -18.69 -21.67
N GLY A 243 -1.93 -17.90 -22.68
CA GLY A 243 -1.94 -18.29 -24.09
C GLY A 243 -3.32 -18.21 -24.77
N ASN A 244 -4.34 -17.67 -24.09
CA ASN A 244 -5.67 -17.47 -24.64
C ASN A 244 -5.77 -16.11 -25.36
N LEU A 245 -5.07 -16.02 -26.50
CA LEU A 245 -4.92 -14.79 -27.26
C LEU A 245 -6.26 -14.21 -27.75
N LYS A 246 -7.24 -15.05 -28.09
CA LYS A 246 -8.56 -14.59 -28.53
C LYS A 246 -9.27 -13.83 -27.41
N LYS A 247 -9.29 -14.40 -26.20
CA LYS A 247 -9.92 -13.76 -25.04
C LYS A 247 -9.15 -12.53 -24.59
N ALA A 248 -7.81 -12.57 -24.63
CA ALA A 248 -6.98 -11.41 -24.35
C ALA A 248 -7.32 -10.22 -25.27
N ILE A 249 -7.42 -10.44 -26.58
CA ILE A 249 -7.80 -9.39 -27.56
C ILE A 249 -9.22 -8.88 -27.31
N GLU A 250 -10.18 -9.77 -27.06
CA GLU A 250 -11.58 -9.40 -26.77
C GLU A 250 -11.68 -8.45 -25.58
N ILE A 251 -11.06 -8.82 -24.45
CA ILE A 251 -11.09 -8.01 -23.23
C ILE A 251 -10.27 -6.71 -23.42
N GLN A 252 -9.11 -6.77 -24.08
CA GLN A 252 -8.28 -5.60 -24.29
C GLN A 252 -8.96 -4.53 -25.16
N ARG A 253 -9.78 -4.94 -26.14
CA ARG A 253 -10.58 -3.99 -26.93
C ARG A 253 -11.56 -3.22 -26.06
N ARG A 254 -12.26 -3.92 -25.16
CA ARG A 254 -13.14 -3.29 -24.16
C ARG A 254 -12.35 -2.36 -23.25
N ALA A 255 -11.15 -2.76 -22.81
CA ALA A 255 -10.27 -1.91 -22.00
C ALA A 255 -9.95 -0.58 -22.72
N VAL A 256 -9.60 -0.64 -24.01
CA VAL A 256 -9.32 0.55 -24.85
C VAL A 256 -10.57 1.42 -25.04
N GLU A 257 -11.74 0.82 -25.21
CA GLU A 257 -13.02 1.53 -25.37
C GLU A 257 -13.36 2.32 -24.10
N THR A 258 -13.25 1.67 -22.94
CA THR A 258 -13.58 2.24 -21.62
C THR A 258 -12.52 3.23 -21.10
N ALA A 259 -11.25 3.09 -21.51
CA ALA A 259 -10.19 3.95 -21.02
C ALA A 259 -10.27 5.40 -21.53
N ILE A 260 -10.04 6.34 -20.61
CA ILE A 260 -10.00 7.79 -20.84
C ILE A 260 -8.60 8.32 -20.52
N GLY A 261 -8.20 9.39 -21.21
CA GLY A 261 -6.99 10.13 -20.87
C GLY A 261 -5.69 9.38 -21.21
N PRO A 262 -4.62 9.58 -20.42
CA PRO A 262 -3.26 9.22 -20.80
C PRO A 262 -2.99 7.71 -20.79
N MET A 263 -3.94 6.87 -20.38
CA MET A 263 -3.84 5.40 -20.33
C MET A 263 -4.22 4.72 -21.67
N LYS A 264 -5.10 5.35 -22.46
CA LYS A 264 -5.63 4.75 -23.69
C LYS A 264 -4.54 4.35 -24.71
N PRO A 265 -3.47 5.14 -24.92
CA PRO A 265 -2.37 4.74 -25.82
C PRO A 265 -1.63 3.48 -25.38
N GLN A 266 -1.40 3.29 -24.08
CA GLN A 266 -0.70 2.12 -23.53
C GLN A 266 -1.55 0.86 -23.73
N LEU A 267 -2.87 0.97 -23.51
CA LEU A 267 -3.79 -0.14 -23.74
C LEU A 267 -3.86 -0.54 -25.22
N ARG A 268 -3.78 0.43 -26.15
CA ARG A 268 -3.68 0.14 -27.59
C ARG A 268 -2.40 -0.59 -27.94
N LYS A 269 -1.27 -0.19 -27.36
CA LYS A 269 0.02 -0.88 -27.57
C LYS A 269 -0.04 -2.34 -27.11
N ALA A 270 -0.67 -2.61 -25.96
CA ALA A 270 -0.92 -3.97 -25.50
C ALA A 270 -1.86 -4.76 -26.44
N LEU A 271 -2.89 -4.12 -26.98
CA LEU A 271 -3.77 -4.74 -27.97
C LEU A 271 -3.02 -5.16 -29.24
N GLU A 272 -2.19 -4.26 -29.78
CA GLU A 272 -1.35 -4.51 -30.96
C GLU A 272 -0.37 -5.67 -30.72
N GLU A 273 0.20 -5.77 -29.50
CA GLU A 273 1.04 -6.90 -29.09
C GLU A 273 0.25 -8.22 -29.17
N TYR A 274 -0.96 -8.26 -28.62
CA TYR A 274 -1.80 -9.46 -28.60
C TYR A 274 -2.22 -9.89 -30.00
N GLU A 275 -2.62 -8.93 -30.85
CA GLU A 275 -3.01 -9.17 -32.24
C GLU A 275 -1.82 -9.70 -33.06
N LYS A 276 -0.63 -9.13 -32.88
CA LYS A 276 0.61 -9.63 -33.51
C LYS A 276 0.96 -11.05 -33.06
N ALA A 277 0.80 -11.36 -31.78
CA ALA A 277 1.03 -12.70 -31.25
C ALA A 277 0.03 -13.72 -31.86
N LEU A 278 -1.25 -13.34 -32.01
CA LEU A 278 -2.26 -14.20 -32.63
C LEU A 278 -1.96 -14.43 -34.12
N GLY A 279 -1.52 -13.39 -34.83
CA GLY A 279 -1.11 -13.49 -36.23
C GLY A 279 0.04 -14.48 -36.43
N LYS A 280 1.09 -14.40 -35.59
CA LYS A 280 2.21 -15.35 -35.62
C LYS A 280 1.77 -16.80 -35.36
N LYS A 281 0.90 -17.03 -34.36
CA LYS A 281 0.40 -18.37 -34.03
C LYS A 281 -0.45 -19.01 -35.13
N ARG A 282 -1.08 -18.20 -35.99
CA ARG A 282 -1.83 -18.70 -37.16
C ARG A 282 -0.95 -19.04 -38.35
N ALA A 283 0.26 -18.49 -38.39
CA ALA A 283 1.23 -18.70 -39.48
C ALA A 283 2.21 -19.85 -39.21
N SER A 284 2.26 -20.36 -37.97
CA SER A 284 3.01 -21.56 -37.54
C SER A 284 2.15 -22.80 -37.59
#